data_AF-A0A6P3ZZL9-F1
#
_entry.id   AF-A0A6P3ZZL9-F1
#
_cell.length_a   1.000
_cell.length_b   1.000
_cell.length_c   1.000
_cell.angle_alpha   90.00
_cell.angle_beta   90.00
_cell.angle_gamma   90.00
#
_symmetry.space_group_name_H-M   'P 1'
#
loop_
_entity.id
_entity.type
_entity.pdbx_description
1 polymer ?
#
loop_
_entity_poly.entity_id
_entity_poly.type
_entity_poly.pdbx_seq_one_letter_code
_entity_poly.pdbx_strand_id
1 'polypeptide(L)'
;MDGLGSAENLWKVPETGGNASSLKMKEEMGGREGWKMGQREASVLRYKEKRQSRLFAKRIRYEVRKLNAEKRPRMKGRFVKRS
;
A
#
# COMPACT_ATOMS: atom_id res chain seq x y z
N MET A 1 -44.59 14.70 -6.59
CA MET A 1 -43.27 15.11 -7.08
C MET A 1 -42.31 14.03 -6.68
N ASP A 2 -42.04 13.13 -7.62
CA ASP A 2 -41.25 11.92 -7.38
C ASP A 2 -39.78 12.29 -7.46
N GLY A 3 -39.04 12.04 -6.38
CA GLY A 3 -37.60 12.23 -6.31
C GLY A 3 -36.94 10.90 -5.93
N LEU A 4 -36.77 10.03 -6.92
CA LEU A 4 -35.93 8.84 -6.81
C LEU A 4 -34.50 9.25 -6.43
N GLY A 5 -34.11 8.88 -5.22
CA GLY A 5 -32.72 8.94 -4.73
C GLY A 5 -32.34 7.59 -4.14
N SER A 6 -32.34 6.58 -5.01
CA SER A 6 -31.87 5.21 -4.80
C SER A 6 -30.58 5.18 -3.97
N ALA A 7 -30.69 4.78 -2.71
CA ALA A 7 -29.57 4.52 -1.81
C ALA A 7 -28.93 3.15 -2.13
N GLU A 8 -28.65 2.90 -3.40
CA GLU A 8 -27.97 1.71 -3.88
C GLU A 8 -26.49 2.07 -4.03
N ASN A 9 -25.72 1.94 -2.95
CA ASN A 9 -24.29 1.58 -2.94
C ASN A 9 -23.84 1.35 -1.48
N LEU A 10 -24.59 0.48 -0.80
CA LEU A 10 -24.08 -0.24 0.36
C LEU A 10 -22.94 -1.13 -0.17
N TRP A 11 -21.71 -0.95 0.31
CA TRP A 11 -20.57 -1.80 -0.05
C TRP A 11 -20.88 -3.25 0.32
N LYS A 12 -21.50 -3.98 -0.61
CA LYS A 12 -21.93 -5.36 -0.44
C LYS A 12 -20.68 -6.23 -0.59
N VAL A 13 -20.16 -6.72 0.54
CA VAL A 13 -19.06 -7.68 0.58
C VAL A 13 -19.57 -9.00 -0.03
N PRO A 14 -18.91 -9.57 -1.04
CA PRO A 14 -19.31 -10.86 -1.59
C PRO A 14 -19.04 -11.95 -0.55
N GLU A 15 -20.09 -12.61 -0.07
CA GLU A 15 -19.96 -13.84 0.69
C GLU A 15 -19.55 -14.97 -0.26
N THR A 16 -18.26 -15.19 -0.37
CA THR A 16 -17.72 -16.42 -0.96
C THR A 16 -17.63 -17.47 0.14
N GLY A 17 -18.79 -18.04 0.49
CA GLY A 17 -18.86 -19.32 1.18
C GLY A 17 -18.55 -20.44 0.20
N GLY A 18 -17.35 -21.00 0.27
CA GLY A 18 -16.99 -22.24 -0.39
C GLY A 18 -16.16 -23.07 0.57
N ASN A 19 -16.77 -24.09 1.17
CA ASN A 19 -15.99 -25.12 1.84
C ASN A 19 -15.05 -25.73 0.79
N ALA A 20 -13.74 -25.65 1.05
CA ALA A 20 -12.79 -26.50 0.38
C ALA A 20 -12.63 -27.71 1.27
N SER A 21 -13.48 -28.70 1.04
CA SER A 21 -13.27 -30.05 1.52
C SER A 21 -11.82 -30.46 1.29
N SER A 22 -11.12 -30.71 2.40
CA SER A 22 -10.07 -31.71 2.52
C SER A 22 -9.12 -31.83 1.32
N LEU A 23 -8.27 -30.82 1.09
CA LEU A 23 -6.97 -31.09 0.49
C LEU A 23 -6.12 -31.84 1.52
N LYS A 24 -6.25 -33.17 1.52
CA LYS A 24 -5.29 -34.11 2.11
C LYS A 24 -3.95 -33.91 1.39
N MET A 25 -3.19 -32.90 1.80
CA MET A 25 -1.76 -32.84 1.54
C MET A 25 -1.11 -33.70 2.61
N LYS A 26 -0.66 -34.88 2.19
CA LYS A 26 0.17 -35.79 2.98
C LYS A 26 1.52 -35.10 3.18
N GLU A 27 1.67 -34.37 4.29
CA GLU A 27 2.92 -33.71 4.67
C GLU A 27 3.84 -34.76 5.30
N GLU A 28 4.65 -35.39 4.46
CA GLU A 28 5.85 -36.08 4.92
C GLU A 28 6.87 -35.00 5.34
N MET A 29 7.51 -35.24 6.49
CA MET A 29 8.25 -34.26 7.29
C MET A 29 9.12 -33.28 6.46
N GLY A 30 8.69 -32.02 6.37
CA GLY A 30 9.46 -30.93 5.75
C GLY A 30 8.68 -29.65 5.38
N GLY A 31 7.35 -29.61 5.52
CA GLY A 31 6.52 -28.54 4.97
C GLY A 31 6.61 -27.19 5.70
N ARG A 32 7.02 -27.15 6.97
CA ARG A 32 7.21 -25.87 7.68
C ARG A 32 8.52 -25.14 7.32
N GLU A 33 9.57 -25.86 6.97
CA GLU A 33 10.90 -25.28 6.70
C GLU A 33 11.06 -24.89 5.23
N GLY A 34 10.55 -25.70 4.30
CA GLY A 34 10.56 -25.39 2.86
C GLY A 34 9.75 -24.14 2.52
N TRP A 35 8.57 -23.95 3.13
CA TRP A 35 7.76 -22.74 2.96
C TRP A 35 8.46 -21.48 3.50
N LYS A 36 9.14 -21.57 4.64
CA LYS A 36 9.90 -20.45 5.22
C LYS A 36 11.11 -20.07 4.36
N MET A 37 11.80 -21.06 3.78
CA MET A 37 12.95 -20.83 2.90
C MET A 37 12.53 -20.16 1.58
N GLY A 38 11.47 -20.65 0.93
CA GLY A 38 10.94 -20.01 -0.29
C GLY A 38 10.45 -18.57 -0.05
N GLN A 39 9.81 -18.30 1.10
CA GLN A 39 9.42 -16.94 1.49
C GLN A 39 10.62 -16.01 1.73
N ARG A 40 11.71 -16.53 2.33
CA ARG A 40 12.94 -15.77 2.51
C ARG A 40 13.58 -15.43 1.17
N GLU A 41 13.70 -16.40 0.28
CA GLU A 41 14.27 -16.21 -1.06
C GLU A 41 13.49 -15.15 -1.85
N ALA A 42 12.15 -15.26 -1.89
CA ALA A 42 11.30 -14.25 -2.52
C ALA A 42 11.45 -12.85 -1.89
N SER A 43 11.55 -12.78 -0.55
CA SER A 43 11.75 -11.51 0.17
C SER A 43 13.11 -10.88 -0.15
N VAL A 44 14.17 -11.70 -0.24
CA VAL A 44 15.53 -11.26 -0.57
C VAL A 44 15.61 -10.76 -2.02
N LEU A 45 14.96 -11.45 -2.96
CA LEU A 45 14.89 -11.00 -4.35
C LEU A 45 14.19 -9.64 -4.46
N ARG A 46 13.00 -9.49 -3.86
CA ARG A 46 12.27 -8.21 -3.79
C ARG A 46 13.12 -7.10 -3.14
N TYR A 47 13.89 -7.42 -2.11
CA TYR A 47 14.82 -6.47 -1.50
C TYR A 47 15.91 -6.00 -2.46
N LYS A 48 16.54 -6.92 -3.20
CA LYS A 48 17.60 -6.60 -4.18
C LYS A 48 17.05 -5.72 -5.29
N GLU A 49 15.91 -6.07 -5.88
CA GLU A 49 15.23 -5.28 -6.90
C GLU A 49 14.87 -3.86 -6.40
N LYS A 50 14.27 -3.77 -5.20
CA LYS A 50 13.98 -2.48 -4.56
C LYS A 50 15.23 -1.67 -4.27
N ARG A 51 16.36 -2.32 -3.95
CA ARG A 51 17.64 -1.64 -3.68
C ARG A 51 18.22 -1.05 -4.96
N GLN A 52 18.19 -1.79 -6.07
CA GLN A 52 18.66 -1.31 -7.36
C GLN A 52 17.82 -0.13 -7.88
N SER A 53 16.51 -0.13 -7.62
CA SER A 53 15.59 0.92 -8.08
C SER A 53 15.47 2.14 -7.15
N ARG A 54 16.30 2.27 -6.11
CA ARG A 54 16.22 3.42 -5.19
C ARG A 54 16.59 4.72 -5.90
N LEU A 55 15.72 5.71 -5.81
CA LEU A 55 15.98 7.06 -6.28
C LEU A 55 16.59 7.88 -5.14
N PHE A 56 17.86 8.28 -5.27
CA PHE A 56 18.56 9.14 -4.31
C PHE A 56 18.38 10.63 -4.59
N ALA A 57 18.04 10.99 -5.82
CA ALA A 57 17.73 12.36 -6.17
C ALA A 57 16.45 12.82 -5.45
N LYS A 58 16.38 14.12 -5.14
CA LYS A 58 15.21 14.72 -4.49
C LYS A 58 14.01 14.69 -5.43
N ARG A 59 13.07 13.79 -5.18
CA ARG A 59 11.80 13.69 -5.91
C ARG A 59 10.67 14.41 -5.18
N ILE A 60 10.10 15.43 -5.82
CA ILE A 60 8.88 16.09 -5.32
C ILE A 60 7.68 15.25 -5.74
N ARG A 61 6.90 14.77 -4.77
CA ARG A 61 5.69 13.95 -5.05
C ARG A 61 4.41 14.78 -5.22
N TYR A 62 4.27 15.83 -4.43
CA TYR A 62 3.07 16.66 -4.39
C TYR A 62 3.40 18.08 -4.81
N GLU A 63 3.22 18.38 -6.08
CA GLU A 63 3.60 19.65 -6.69
C GLU A 63 2.83 20.82 -6.09
N VAL A 64 1.52 20.67 -5.91
CA VAL A 64 0.66 21.69 -5.28
C VAL A 64 1.17 22.07 -3.88
N ARG A 65 1.63 21.10 -3.08
CA ARG A 65 2.19 21.38 -1.75
C ARG A 65 3.53 22.12 -1.84
N LYS A 66 4.36 21.84 -2.85
CA LYS A 66 5.61 22.56 -3.11
C LYS A 66 5.35 24.02 -3.44
N LEU A 67 4.46 24.28 -4.40
CA LEU A 67 4.08 25.64 -4.81
C LEU A 67 3.49 26.45 -3.64
N ASN A 68 2.63 25.82 -2.84
CA ASN A 68 2.06 26.47 -1.66
C ASN A 68 3.14 26.78 -0.60
N ALA A 69 4.15 25.93 -0.44
CA ALA A 69 5.26 26.15 0.49
C ALA A 69 6.26 27.22 0.01
N GLU A 70 6.38 27.41 -1.30
CA GLU A 70 7.17 28.48 -1.93
C GLU A 70 6.47 29.85 -1.78
N LYS A 71 5.13 29.88 -1.88
CA LYS A 71 4.33 31.11 -1.71
C LYS A 71 4.18 31.59 -0.26
N ARG A 72 4.33 30.72 0.75
CA ARG A 72 4.12 31.08 2.17
C ARG A 72 5.22 32.02 2.69
N PRO A 73 4.89 33.05 3.49
CA PRO A 73 5.86 33.98 4.04
C PRO A 73 6.82 33.27 5.02
N ARG A 74 8.11 33.63 4.95
CA ARG A 74 9.17 33.06 5.79
C ARG A 74 10.01 34.14 6.44
N MET A 75 10.44 33.90 7.68
CA MET A 75 11.46 34.66 8.40
C MET A 75 12.53 33.69 8.90
N LYS A 76 13.80 33.90 8.50
CA LYS A 76 14.93 32.98 8.80
C LYS A 76 14.63 31.50 8.48
N GLY A 77 13.97 31.25 7.35
CA GLY A 77 13.61 29.90 6.88
C GLY A 77 12.34 29.29 7.50
N ARG A 78 11.78 29.89 8.56
CA ARG A 78 10.57 29.42 9.25
C ARG A 78 9.32 30.11 8.72
N PHE A 79 8.20 29.40 8.68
CA PHE A 79 6.91 29.99 8.32
C PHE A 79 6.41 30.90 9.44
N VAL A 80 5.79 32.02 9.06
CA VAL A 80 5.13 32.95 10.00
C VAL A 80 3.62 32.97 9.76
N LYS A 81 2.85 33.26 10.82
CA LYS A 81 1.41 33.50 10.72
C LYS A 81 1.21 34.91 10.18
N ARG A 82 0.20 35.10 9.32
CA ARG A 82 -0.27 36.45 9.01
C ARG A 82 -1.00 36.95 10.26
N SER A 83 -0.51 38.05 10.83
CA SER A 83 -1.18 38.81 11.90
C SER A 83 -2.57 39.22 11.45
#